data_AF-A0AAE3J328-F1
#
_entry.id   AF-A0AAE3J328-F1
#
_cell.length_a   1.000
_cell.length_b   1.000
_cell.length_c   1.000
_cell.angle_alpha   90.00
_cell.angle_beta   90.00
_cell.angle_gamma   90.00
#
_symmetry.space_group_name_H-M   'P 1'
#
loop_
_entity.id
_entity.type
_entity.pdbx_description
1 polymer ?
#
loop_
_entity_poly.entity_id
_entity_poly.type
_entity_poly.pdbx_seq_one_letter_code
_entity_poly.pdbx_strand_id
1 'polypeptide(L)'
;MSRTYRKKPVDIQAVRVPLNIESSPEAAKKLAEIADWCNGDITEDLPGRGYAIAISTLEGVMLAEQGDWIIQGVLGEFYPCKNEVFQKTYEPVAEDEAPQQEGLTFGQAIEAVKNGEKVARAGWNGKGMWLALSGGMDGHVVHHSNFWSEHNAAWARSNPDGHAKVLPSITMKTATGEILMGWLASQTDMLAEDWLIVPSPKGDA
;
A
#
# COMPACT_ATOMS: atom_id res chain seq x y z
N MET A 1 -4.87 38.80 24.52
CA MET A 1 -6.22 38.23 24.61
C MET A 1 -6.12 36.75 24.27
N SER A 2 -6.46 35.84 25.18
CA SER A 2 -6.53 34.41 24.86
C SER A 2 -7.87 34.09 24.18
N ARG A 3 -7.85 33.17 23.21
CA ARG A 3 -9.04 32.60 22.58
C ARG A 3 -9.04 31.10 22.84
N THR A 4 -10.22 30.53 23.04
CA THR A 4 -10.40 29.09 23.24
C THR A 4 -10.76 28.44 21.90
N TYR A 5 -10.11 27.32 21.61
CA TYR A 5 -10.34 26.50 20.41
C TYR A 5 -10.54 25.04 20.83
N ARG A 6 -11.27 24.26 20.02
CA ARG A 6 -11.47 22.81 20.20
C ARG A 6 -10.84 22.08 19.02
N LYS A 7 -10.17 20.94 19.26
CA LYS A 7 -9.66 20.06 18.20
C LYS A 7 -10.85 19.53 17.38
N LYS A 8 -10.72 19.49 16.04
CA LYS A 8 -11.74 18.84 15.20
C LYS A 8 -11.81 17.34 15.54
N PRO A 9 -13.00 16.71 15.53
CA PRO A 9 -13.09 15.26 15.63
C PRO A 9 -12.42 14.65 14.40
N VAL A 10 -11.50 13.69 14.61
CA VAL A 10 -10.78 13.00 13.55
C VAL A 10 -10.52 11.57 14.00
N ASP A 11 -10.89 10.62 13.16
CA ASP A 11 -10.56 9.21 13.35
C ASP A 11 -9.08 8.97 13.05
N ILE A 12 -8.45 8.14 13.86
CA ILE A 12 -7.03 7.80 13.73
C ILE A 12 -6.87 6.30 13.60
N GLN A 13 -5.77 5.89 12.98
CA GLN A 13 -5.32 4.50 13.03
C GLN A 13 -4.27 4.37 14.14
N ALA A 14 -4.36 3.29 14.92
CA ALA A 14 -3.36 3.00 15.93
C ALA A 14 -3.16 1.50 16.09
N VAL A 15 -1.92 1.10 16.36
CA VAL A 15 -1.56 -0.28 16.65
C VAL A 15 -0.90 -0.35 18.02
N ARG A 16 -1.32 -1.30 18.84
CA ARG A 16 -0.72 -1.54 20.16
C ARG A 16 0.47 -2.48 20.04
N VAL A 17 1.62 -2.08 20.59
CA VAL A 17 2.79 -2.93 20.72
C VAL A 17 2.44 -4.09 21.67
N PRO A 18 2.65 -5.36 21.27
CA PRO A 18 2.32 -6.51 22.10
C PRO A 18 3.00 -6.47 23.48
N LEU A 19 2.30 -6.99 24.50
CA LEU A 19 2.89 -7.28 25.80
C LEU A 19 3.63 -8.62 25.77
N ASN A 20 4.63 -8.78 26.64
CA ASN A 20 5.38 -10.00 26.83
C ASN A 20 5.91 -10.54 25.50
N ILE A 21 6.69 -9.72 24.79
CA ILE A 21 7.40 -10.16 23.59
C ILE A 21 8.42 -11.22 24.02
N GLU A 22 7.98 -12.47 24.04
CA GLU A 22 8.87 -13.62 24.17
C GLU A 22 9.72 -13.73 22.89
N SER A 23 10.86 -14.40 23.00
CA SER A 23 11.70 -14.76 21.84
C SER A 23 11.06 -15.87 21.00
N SER A 24 9.77 -15.71 20.64
CA SER A 24 9.03 -16.59 19.74
C SER A 24 9.05 -16.02 18.31
N PRO A 25 9.11 -16.87 17.28
CA PRO A 25 9.04 -16.45 15.88
C PRO A 25 7.78 -15.61 15.55
N GLU A 26 6.65 -15.92 16.18
CA GLU A 26 5.37 -15.23 15.96
C GLU A 26 5.41 -13.80 16.48
N ALA A 27 6.01 -13.59 17.66
CA ALA A 27 6.16 -12.26 18.25
C ALA A 27 7.10 -11.38 17.41
N ALA A 28 8.19 -11.96 16.91
CA ALA A 28 9.12 -11.27 16.01
C ALA A 28 8.45 -10.86 14.69
N LYS A 29 7.64 -11.76 14.09
CA LYS A 29 6.89 -11.43 12.87
C LYS A 29 5.92 -10.26 13.09
N LYS A 30 5.19 -10.28 14.22
CA LYS A 30 4.23 -9.22 14.53
C LYS A 30 4.91 -7.87 14.73
N LEU A 31 6.09 -7.84 15.36
CA LEU A 31 6.86 -6.61 15.49
C LEU A 31 7.38 -6.10 14.15
N ALA A 32 7.82 -6.99 13.26
CA ALA A 32 8.22 -6.62 11.91
C ALA A 32 7.06 -5.97 11.15
N GLU A 33 5.86 -6.55 11.23
CA GLU A 33 4.66 -5.96 10.61
C GLU A 33 4.33 -4.57 11.16
N ILE A 34 4.48 -4.35 12.47
CA ILE A 34 4.24 -3.04 13.09
C ILE A 34 5.32 -2.03 12.70
N ALA A 35 6.60 -2.45 12.71
CA ALA A 35 7.74 -1.61 12.34
C ALA A 35 7.64 -1.19 10.86
N ASP A 36 7.26 -2.10 9.98
CA ASP A 36 6.99 -1.82 8.56
C ASP A 36 5.84 -0.83 8.40
N TRP A 37 4.75 -1.01 9.16
CA TRP A 37 3.57 -0.13 9.10
C TRP A 37 3.90 1.32 9.52
N CYS A 38 4.67 1.50 10.59
CA CYS A 38 5.01 2.83 11.09
C CYS A 38 6.34 3.38 10.56
N ASN A 39 6.99 2.69 9.63
CA ASN A 39 8.34 3.01 9.13
C ASN A 39 9.34 3.24 10.28
N GLY A 40 9.29 2.34 11.28
CA GLY A 40 10.17 2.34 12.44
C GLY A 40 11.17 1.19 12.43
N ASP A 41 12.08 1.20 13.39
CA ASP A 41 13.11 0.18 13.56
C ASP A 41 12.88 -0.58 14.87
N ILE A 42 13.00 -1.91 14.83
CA ILE A 42 12.97 -2.73 16.05
C ILE A 42 14.29 -2.52 16.79
N THR A 43 14.22 -2.12 18.05
CA THR A 43 15.38 -1.93 18.91
C THR A 43 15.22 -2.73 20.20
N GLU A 44 16.34 -3.16 20.77
CA GLU A 44 16.35 -3.65 22.15
C GLU A 44 16.24 -2.45 23.08
N ASP A 45 15.23 -2.46 23.96
CA ASP A 45 15.18 -1.54 25.10
C ASP A 45 16.33 -1.88 26.07
N LEU A 46 16.59 -0.97 27.01
CA LEU A 46 17.55 -1.13 28.10
C LEU A 46 17.61 -2.58 28.63
N PRO A 47 18.80 -3.07 29.01
CA PRO A 47 19.00 -4.48 29.38
C PRO A 47 17.91 -5.00 30.32
N GLY A 48 17.11 -5.95 29.84
CA GLY A 48 16.06 -6.62 30.62
C GLY A 48 14.63 -6.11 30.43
N ARG A 49 14.36 -5.15 29.54
CA ARG A 49 13.00 -4.65 29.26
C ARG A 49 12.37 -5.12 27.94
N GLY A 50 13.12 -5.89 27.13
CA GLY A 50 12.63 -6.51 25.90
C GLY A 50 12.73 -5.59 24.68
N TYR A 51 11.88 -5.81 23.68
CA TYR A 51 11.92 -5.09 22.40
C TYR A 51 11.01 -3.85 22.39
N ALA A 52 11.43 -2.82 21.66
CA ALA A 52 10.69 -1.59 21.40
C ALA A 52 10.75 -1.23 19.90
N ILE A 53 9.87 -0.34 19.45
CA ILE A 53 9.89 0.20 18.09
C ILE A 53 10.32 1.67 18.14
N ALA A 54 11.46 1.97 17.51
CA ALA A 54 11.98 3.30 17.36
C ALA A 54 11.34 3.98 16.14
N ILE A 55 10.73 5.14 16.35
CA ILE A 55 10.02 5.91 15.32
C ILE A 55 10.70 7.26 15.17
N SER A 56 11.07 7.62 13.94
CA SER A 56 11.60 8.95 13.64
C SER A 56 10.45 9.96 13.57
N THR A 57 10.27 10.74 14.63
CA THR A 57 9.24 11.79 14.73
C THR A 57 9.82 13.18 14.48
N LEU A 58 8.97 14.22 14.44
CA LEU A 58 9.42 15.62 14.30
C LEU A 58 10.20 16.10 15.53
N GLU A 59 9.97 15.48 16.68
CA GLU A 59 10.61 15.73 17.96
C GLU A 59 11.90 14.91 18.15
N GLY A 60 12.28 14.10 17.16
CA GLY A 60 13.41 13.17 17.19
C GLY A 60 12.97 11.71 17.26
N VAL A 61 13.92 10.81 17.52
CA VAL A 61 13.61 9.38 17.64
C VAL A 61 12.87 9.13 18.95
N MET A 62 11.66 8.60 18.87
CA MET A 62 10.84 8.21 20.02
C MET A 62 10.67 6.69 20.07
N LEU A 63 10.56 6.13 21.27
CA LEU A 63 10.40 4.69 21.46
C LEU A 63 8.96 4.34 21.84
N ALA A 64 8.38 3.38 21.12
CA ALA A 64 7.15 2.70 21.51
C ALA A 64 7.51 1.41 22.24
N GLU A 65 7.27 1.38 23.56
CA GLU A 65 7.55 0.21 24.40
C GLU A 65 6.41 -0.80 24.35
N GLN A 66 6.63 -1.98 24.92
CA GLN A 66 5.59 -2.99 25.08
C GLN A 66 4.34 -2.44 25.75
N GLY A 67 3.19 -2.63 25.10
CA GLY A 67 1.89 -2.15 25.59
C GLY A 67 1.54 -0.72 25.18
N ASP A 68 2.47 0.07 24.65
CA ASP A 68 2.21 1.40 24.11
C ASP A 68 1.45 1.31 22.78
N TRP A 69 0.83 2.42 22.38
CA TRP A 69 0.19 2.57 21.09
C TRP A 69 1.08 3.37 20.14
N ILE A 70 1.12 2.98 18.88
CA ILE A 70 1.68 3.78 17.80
C ILE A 70 0.51 4.35 17.02
N ILE A 71 0.42 5.67 16.92
CA ILE A 71 -0.69 6.38 16.26
C ILE A 71 -0.18 6.95 14.93
N GLN A 72 -1.00 6.81 13.88
CA GLN A 72 -0.85 7.58 12.65
C GLN A 72 -1.63 8.90 12.79
N GLY A 73 -0.92 10.02 12.76
CA GLY A 73 -1.48 11.35 12.78
C GLY A 73 -2.09 11.77 11.44
N VAL A 74 -2.68 12.96 11.41
CA VAL A 74 -3.53 13.43 10.31
C VAL A 74 -2.74 13.80 9.05
N LEU A 75 -1.42 13.99 9.15
CA LEU A 75 -0.52 14.21 8.02
C LEU A 75 0.29 12.95 7.68
N GLY A 76 -0.10 11.80 8.22
CA GLY A 76 0.57 10.52 8.01
C GLY A 76 1.81 10.30 8.88
N GLU A 77 2.11 11.20 9.81
CA GLU A 77 3.19 11.06 10.78
C GLU A 77 2.89 9.96 11.80
N PHE A 78 3.91 9.24 12.26
CA PHE A 78 3.75 8.23 13.31
C PHE A 78 4.36 8.71 14.62
N TYR A 79 3.71 8.44 15.74
CA TYR A 79 4.26 8.71 17.06
C TYR A 79 3.74 7.73 18.13
N PRO A 80 4.56 7.41 19.14
CA PRO A 80 4.12 6.59 20.26
C PRO A 80 3.22 7.36 21.23
N CYS A 81 2.31 6.64 21.87
CA CYS A 81 1.35 7.12 22.84
C CYS A 81 1.23 6.10 23.98
N LYS A 82 1.50 6.53 25.21
CA LYS A 82 1.38 5.65 26.39
C LYS A 82 -0.05 5.15 26.54
N ASN A 83 -0.22 3.87 26.87
CA ASN A 83 -1.53 3.24 26.95
C ASN A 83 -2.54 3.99 27.83
N GLU A 84 -2.10 4.51 28.97
CA GLU A 84 -2.96 5.29 29.87
C GLU A 84 -3.44 6.61 29.28
N VAL A 85 -2.66 7.24 28.39
CA VAL A 85 -3.02 8.46 27.67
C VAL A 85 -3.98 8.09 26.53
N PHE A 86 -3.68 7.01 25.79
CA PHE A 86 -4.51 6.53 24.69
C PHE A 86 -5.94 6.26 25.16
N GLN A 87 -6.10 5.45 26.21
CA GLN A 87 -7.41 5.06 26.75
C GLN A 87 -8.24 6.24 27.28
N LYS A 88 -7.61 7.34 27.69
CA LYS A 88 -8.29 8.56 28.14
C LYS A 88 -8.66 9.50 27.00
N THR A 89 -8.04 9.33 25.83
CA THR A 89 -8.13 10.28 24.71
C THR A 89 -8.92 9.73 23.54
N TYR A 90 -8.91 8.41 23.34
CA TYR A 90 -9.51 7.74 22.19
C TYR A 90 -10.51 6.68 22.64
N GLU A 91 -11.57 6.55 21.85
CA GLU A 91 -12.57 5.49 21.96
C GLU A 91 -12.59 4.70 20.64
N PRO A 92 -12.88 3.38 20.69
CA PRO A 92 -13.02 2.60 19.48
C PRO A 92 -14.24 3.10 18.68
N VAL A 93 -14.04 3.32 17.39
CA VAL A 93 -15.14 3.58 16.46
C VAL A 93 -15.80 2.22 16.15
N ALA A 94 -17.14 2.16 16.15
CA ALA A 94 -17.85 0.95 15.77
C ALA A 94 -17.47 0.54 14.33
N GLU A 95 -17.41 -0.75 14.03
CA GLU A 95 -17.04 -1.25 12.69
C GLU A 95 -17.93 -0.68 11.57
N ASP A 96 -19.16 -0.29 11.90
CA ASP A 96 -20.13 0.34 10.99
C ASP A 96 -19.97 1.87 10.84
N GLU A 97 -19.15 2.52 11.68
CA GLU A 97 -18.90 3.97 11.70
C GLU A 97 -17.46 4.35 11.36
N ALA A 98 -16.52 3.40 11.39
CA ALA A 98 -15.17 3.63 10.87
C ALA A 98 -15.29 4.01 9.40
N PRO A 99 -14.52 4.99 8.89
CA PRO A 99 -14.54 5.33 7.47
C PRO A 99 -14.19 4.06 6.70
N GLN A 100 -15.20 3.41 6.15
CA GLN A 100 -15.05 2.45 5.08
C GLN A 100 -14.22 3.22 4.06
N GLN A 101 -13.05 2.69 3.71
CA GLN A 101 -12.33 3.21 2.58
C GLN A 101 -13.25 2.97 1.39
N GLU A 102 -14.09 3.97 1.09
CA GLU A 102 -15.05 3.94 0.00
C GLU A 102 -14.21 3.57 -1.21
N GLY A 103 -14.49 2.39 -1.76
CA GLY A 103 -13.69 1.89 -2.86
C GLY A 103 -13.71 2.93 -3.98
N LEU A 104 -12.62 2.95 -4.73
CA LEU A 104 -12.54 3.77 -5.92
C LEU A 104 -13.63 3.32 -6.89
N THR A 105 -14.25 4.29 -7.54
CA THR A 105 -15.03 4.05 -8.76
C THR A 105 -14.12 3.47 -9.85
N PHE A 106 -14.69 2.78 -10.84
CA PHE A 106 -13.94 2.34 -12.01
C PHE A 106 -13.13 3.48 -12.66
N GLY A 107 -13.69 4.68 -12.78
CA GLY A 107 -12.97 5.83 -13.35
C GLY A 107 -11.74 6.22 -12.55
N GLN A 108 -11.86 6.30 -11.22
CA GLN A 108 -10.73 6.59 -10.33
C GLN A 108 -9.67 5.48 -10.37
N ALA A 109 -10.09 4.21 -10.48
CA ALA A 109 -9.18 3.09 -10.62
C ALA A 109 -8.37 3.17 -11.93
N ILE A 110 -8.99 3.54 -13.04
CA ILE A 110 -8.29 3.76 -14.32
C ILE A 110 -7.32 4.94 -14.24
N GLU A 111 -7.69 6.05 -13.58
CA GLU A 111 -6.76 7.16 -13.35
C GLU A 111 -5.56 6.73 -12.49
N ALA A 112 -5.77 5.92 -11.45
CA ALA A 112 -4.67 5.36 -10.66
C ALA A 112 -3.73 4.48 -11.52
N VAL A 113 -4.28 3.61 -12.36
CA VAL A 113 -3.48 2.78 -13.30
C VAL A 113 -2.66 3.64 -14.26
N LYS A 114 -3.23 4.72 -14.80
CA LYS A 114 -2.49 5.67 -15.64
C LYS A 114 -1.33 6.33 -14.90
N ASN A 115 -1.47 6.54 -13.60
CA ASN A 115 -0.44 7.08 -12.72
C ASN A 115 0.58 6.03 -12.24
N GLY A 116 0.52 4.80 -12.78
CA GLY A 116 1.48 3.73 -12.48
C GLY A 116 1.11 2.89 -11.26
N GLU A 117 -0.05 3.13 -10.65
CA GLU A 117 -0.52 2.33 -9.53
C GLU A 117 -1.05 0.97 -9.99
N LYS A 118 -0.92 -0.03 -9.12
CA LYS A 118 -1.68 -1.28 -9.25
C LYS A 118 -3.05 -1.10 -8.62
N VAL A 119 -4.09 -1.64 -9.25
CA VAL A 119 -5.44 -1.64 -8.67
C VAL A 119 -6.06 -3.04 -8.67
N ALA A 120 -6.96 -3.28 -7.73
CA ALA A 120 -7.72 -4.53 -7.65
C ALA A 120 -9.12 -4.26 -7.09
N ARG A 121 -10.07 -5.15 -7.40
CA ARG A 121 -11.37 -5.19 -6.73
C ARG A 121 -11.21 -5.70 -5.30
N ALA A 122 -12.04 -5.28 -4.37
CA ALA A 122 -12.01 -5.78 -2.99
C ALA A 122 -12.08 -7.32 -2.92
N GLY A 123 -12.94 -7.93 -3.74
CA GLY A 123 -13.07 -9.40 -3.83
C GLY A 123 -11.89 -10.12 -4.49
N TRP A 124 -10.95 -9.41 -5.11
CA TRP A 124 -9.76 -9.98 -5.73
C TRP A 124 -8.60 -10.15 -4.74
N ASN A 125 -8.57 -9.36 -3.67
CA ASN A 125 -7.44 -9.31 -2.72
C ASN A 125 -7.37 -10.53 -1.77
N GLY A 126 -8.24 -11.52 -1.93
CA GLY A 126 -8.07 -12.87 -1.37
C GLY A 126 -7.32 -13.85 -2.29
N LYS A 127 -7.11 -13.47 -3.56
CA LYS A 127 -6.44 -14.27 -4.60
C LYS A 127 -5.19 -13.58 -5.18
N GLY A 128 -4.82 -12.41 -4.65
CA GLY A 128 -3.61 -11.68 -5.05
C GLY A 128 -3.60 -11.19 -6.50
N MET A 129 -4.78 -10.95 -7.08
CA MET A 129 -4.94 -10.43 -8.45
C MET A 129 -4.82 -8.91 -8.47
N TRP A 130 -4.32 -8.34 -9.57
CA TRP A 130 -4.22 -6.89 -9.76
C TRP A 130 -4.15 -6.52 -11.24
N LEU A 131 -4.48 -5.27 -11.54
CA LEU A 131 -4.27 -4.60 -12.83
C LEU A 131 -3.09 -3.63 -12.73
N ALA A 132 -2.35 -3.49 -13.82
CA ALA A 132 -1.30 -2.47 -13.95
C ALA A 132 -1.18 -2.00 -15.40
N LEU A 133 -0.60 -0.82 -15.61
CA LEU A 133 -0.26 -0.36 -16.95
C LEU A 133 1.06 -1.01 -17.40
N SER A 134 1.03 -1.70 -18.54
CA SER A 134 2.26 -2.15 -19.20
C SER A 134 2.90 -0.98 -19.92
N GLY A 135 3.79 -0.28 -19.21
CA GLY A 135 4.54 0.83 -19.76
C GLY A 135 3.95 2.21 -19.47
N GLY A 136 4.42 3.20 -20.22
CA GLY A 136 3.86 4.55 -20.18
C GLY A 136 2.67 4.70 -21.13
N MET A 137 1.88 5.76 -20.94
CA MET A 137 0.75 6.10 -21.82
C MET A 137 1.16 6.35 -23.27
N ASP A 138 2.42 6.71 -23.52
CA ASP A 138 2.96 6.85 -24.87
C ASP A 138 3.29 5.51 -25.55
N GLY A 139 3.16 4.39 -24.85
CA GLY A 139 3.60 3.08 -25.31
C GLY A 139 5.13 2.93 -25.25
N HIS A 140 5.65 1.94 -25.96
CA HIS A 140 7.07 1.61 -25.97
C HIS A 140 7.60 1.40 -27.39
N VAL A 141 8.81 1.88 -27.66
CA VAL A 141 9.54 1.54 -28.89
C VAL A 141 10.35 0.29 -28.62
N VAL A 142 10.06 -0.78 -29.36
CA VAL A 142 10.61 -2.12 -29.10
C VAL A 142 11.41 -2.59 -30.30
N HIS A 143 12.66 -3.00 -30.06
CA HIS A 143 13.53 -3.59 -31.08
C HIS A 143 12.99 -4.95 -31.54
N HIS A 144 13.18 -5.30 -32.81
CA HIS A 144 12.64 -6.55 -33.38
C HIS A 144 13.03 -7.82 -32.62
N SER A 145 14.18 -7.85 -31.94
CA SER A 145 14.65 -8.99 -31.14
C SER A 145 13.84 -9.24 -29.88
N ASN A 146 13.10 -8.24 -29.41
CA ASN A 146 12.38 -8.27 -28.14
C ASN A 146 10.90 -8.62 -28.32
N PHE A 147 10.43 -8.78 -29.57
CA PHE A 147 9.10 -9.29 -29.85
C PHE A 147 9.07 -10.81 -29.75
N TRP A 148 8.14 -11.34 -28.96
CA TRP A 148 7.91 -12.79 -28.87
C TRP A 148 7.19 -13.35 -30.12
N SER A 149 6.41 -12.52 -30.81
CA SER A 149 5.73 -12.89 -32.06
C SER A 149 6.62 -12.65 -33.27
N GLU A 150 6.81 -13.68 -34.09
CA GLU A 150 7.60 -13.60 -35.32
C GLU A 150 7.02 -12.60 -36.33
N HIS A 151 5.70 -12.48 -36.42
CA HIS A 151 5.03 -11.54 -37.30
C HIS A 151 5.26 -10.09 -36.86
N ASN A 152 5.17 -9.81 -35.56
CA ASN A 152 5.46 -8.47 -35.03
C ASN A 152 6.94 -8.13 -35.18
N ALA A 153 7.83 -9.10 -34.95
CA ALA A 153 9.26 -8.94 -35.18
C ALA A 153 9.58 -8.66 -36.65
N ALA A 154 8.90 -9.33 -37.59
CA ALA A 154 9.04 -9.08 -39.03
C ALA A 154 8.59 -7.66 -39.41
N TRP A 155 7.48 -7.18 -38.84
CA TRP A 155 7.06 -5.79 -39.02
C TRP A 155 8.11 -4.80 -38.52
N ALA A 156 8.62 -5.00 -37.29
CA ALA A 156 9.68 -4.15 -36.73
C ALA A 156 10.94 -4.16 -37.62
N ARG A 157 11.38 -5.32 -38.13
CA ARG A 157 12.52 -5.43 -39.07
C ARG A 157 12.31 -4.66 -40.38
N SER A 158 11.06 -4.48 -40.82
CA SER A 158 10.78 -3.74 -42.05
C SER A 158 10.89 -2.22 -41.88
N ASN A 159 10.94 -1.72 -40.63
CA ASN A 159 11.14 -0.31 -40.34
C ASN A 159 12.62 0.09 -40.42
N PRO A 160 12.96 1.35 -40.76
CA PRO A 160 14.33 1.77 -41.03
C PRO A 160 15.34 1.53 -39.90
N ASP A 161 14.87 1.52 -38.65
CA ASP A 161 15.67 1.32 -37.44
C ASP A 161 15.45 -0.07 -36.80
N GLY A 162 14.64 -0.95 -37.40
CA GLY A 162 14.34 -2.27 -36.85
C GLY A 162 13.43 -2.25 -35.61
N HIS A 163 12.75 -1.14 -35.32
CA HIS A 163 11.87 -1.00 -34.15
C HIS A 163 10.40 -0.89 -34.54
N ALA A 164 9.50 -1.23 -33.63
CA ALA A 164 8.08 -0.91 -33.75
C ALA A 164 7.53 -0.36 -32.44
N LYS A 165 6.56 0.56 -32.55
CA LYS A 165 5.86 1.11 -31.40
C LYS A 165 4.77 0.14 -30.94
N VAL A 166 4.84 -0.28 -29.68
CA VAL A 166 3.81 -1.05 -28.97
C VAL A 166 2.96 -0.07 -28.17
N LEU A 167 1.64 -0.10 -28.39
CA LEU A 167 0.70 0.76 -27.69
C LEU A 167 0.57 0.35 -26.21
N PRO A 168 0.20 1.28 -25.31
CA PRO A 168 -0.05 0.96 -23.91
C PRO A 168 -1.15 -0.10 -23.78
N SER A 169 -1.04 -0.93 -22.75
CA SER A 169 -2.01 -1.99 -22.46
C SER A 169 -2.14 -2.17 -20.96
N ILE A 170 -3.36 -2.36 -20.46
CA ILE A 170 -3.57 -2.76 -19.08
C ILE A 170 -3.35 -4.27 -19.01
N THR A 171 -2.48 -4.71 -18.11
CA THR A 171 -2.23 -6.13 -17.83
C THR A 171 -2.92 -6.53 -16.54
N MET A 172 -3.10 -7.83 -16.38
CA MET A 172 -3.70 -8.40 -15.18
C MET A 172 -2.86 -9.56 -14.68
N LYS A 173 -2.56 -9.58 -13.37
CA LYS A 173 -2.16 -10.81 -12.70
C LYS A 173 -3.41 -11.62 -12.37
N THR A 174 -3.51 -12.83 -12.92
CA THR A 174 -4.65 -13.73 -12.69
C THR A 174 -4.61 -14.33 -11.29
N ALA A 175 -5.69 -15.00 -10.88
CA ALA A 175 -5.77 -15.70 -9.59
C ALA A 175 -4.74 -16.83 -9.44
N THR A 176 -4.30 -17.39 -10.57
CA THR A 176 -3.31 -18.48 -10.65
C THR A 176 -1.88 -17.96 -10.85
N GLY A 177 -1.71 -16.64 -11.03
CA GLY A 177 -0.41 -15.97 -11.02
C GLY A 177 0.18 -15.68 -12.39
N GLU A 178 -0.49 -16.00 -13.50
CA GLU A 178 -0.07 -15.61 -14.85
C GLU A 178 -0.32 -14.13 -15.12
N ILE A 179 0.41 -13.56 -16.08
CA ILE A 179 0.20 -12.22 -16.59
C ILE A 179 -0.62 -12.29 -17.88
N LEU A 180 -1.86 -11.83 -17.80
CA LEU A 180 -2.72 -11.61 -18.96
C LEU A 180 -2.39 -10.25 -19.57
N MET A 181 -1.98 -10.25 -20.84
CA MET A 181 -1.72 -9.03 -21.60
C MET A 181 -2.99 -8.58 -22.33
N GLY A 182 -3.44 -7.35 -22.07
CA GLY A 182 -4.68 -6.82 -22.64
C GLY A 182 -5.91 -7.24 -21.84
N TRP A 183 -6.04 -6.69 -20.63
CA TRP A 183 -7.22 -6.86 -19.80
C TRP A 183 -8.47 -6.29 -20.50
N LEU A 184 -9.52 -7.10 -20.55
CA LEU A 184 -10.83 -6.72 -21.07
C LEU A 184 -11.74 -6.40 -19.89
N ALA A 185 -12.08 -5.13 -19.70
CA ALA A 185 -13.01 -4.71 -18.67
C ALA A 185 -14.42 -5.25 -18.97
N SER A 186 -14.97 -6.04 -18.04
CA SER A 186 -16.36 -6.49 -18.10
C SER A 186 -17.34 -5.39 -17.68
N GLN A 187 -18.63 -5.56 -17.94
CA GLN A 187 -19.66 -4.64 -17.41
C GLN A 187 -19.62 -4.58 -15.88
N THR A 188 -19.36 -5.71 -15.22
CA THR A 188 -19.23 -5.77 -13.77
C THR A 188 -17.98 -5.07 -13.25
N ASP A 189 -16.93 -4.93 -14.07
CA ASP A 189 -15.74 -4.14 -13.72
C ASP A 189 -16.02 -2.64 -13.84
N MET A 190 -16.68 -2.26 -14.94
CA MET A 190 -16.97 -0.86 -15.25
C MET A 190 -17.99 -0.22 -14.28
N LEU A 191 -18.94 -1.01 -13.77
CA LEU A 191 -20.01 -0.54 -12.87
C LEU A 191 -19.64 -0.64 -11.38
N ALA A 192 -18.38 -0.92 -11.07
CA ALA A 192 -17.95 -1.17 -9.70
C ALA A 192 -17.36 0.04 -8.99
N GLU A 193 -17.51 0.01 -7.67
CA GLU A 193 -17.11 1.07 -6.73
C GLU A 193 -16.31 0.49 -5.54
N ASP A 194 -15.80 -0.74 -5.67
CA ASP A 194 -14.96 -1.42 -4.68
C ASP A 194 -13.52 -1.59 -5.17
N TRP A 195 -13.03 -0.70 -6.03
CA TRP A 195 -11.64 -0.73 -6.47
C TRP A 195 -10.70 -0.19 -5.40
N LEU A 196 -9.52 -0.77 -5.28
CA LEU A 196 -8.51 -0.43 -4.28
C LEU A 196 -7.15 -0.31 -4.97
N ILE A 197 -6.32 0.63 -4.51
CA ILE A 197 -4.90 0.65 -4.88
C ILE A 197 -4.21 -0.49 -4.14
N VAL A 198 -3.42 -1.30 -4.86
CA VAL A 198 -2.63 -2.38 -4.30
C VAL A 198 -1.20 -1.86 -4.08
N PRO A 199 -0.74 -1.74 -2.81
CA PRO A 199 0.60 -1.26 -2.53
C PRO A 199 1.66 -2.07 -3.27
N SER A 200 2.64 -1.39 -3.85
CA SER A 200 3.88 -2.03 -4.28
C SER A 200 4.79 -2.18 -3.06
N PRO A 201 5.47 -3.33 -2.87
CA PRO A 201 6.56 -3.42 -1.92
C PRO A 201 7.59 -2.34 -2.26
N LYS A 202 8.11 -1.61 -1.26
CA LYS A 202 9.20 -0.66 -1.48
C LYS A 202 10.42 -1.42 -2.01
N GLY A 203 10.88 -1.11 -3.23
CA GLY A 203 12.12 -1.68 -3.77
C GLY A 203 12.32 -1.66 -5.29
N ASP A 204 11.26 -1.59 -6.10
CA ASP A 204 11.36 -1.79 -7.56
C ASP A 204 11.02 -0.52 -8.37
N ALA A 205 11.64 0.60 -8.02
CA ALA A 205 11.70 1.80 -8.86
C ALA A 205 13.16 2.15 -9.18
#